data_AF-A0AAN0NCF2-F1
#
_entry.id   AF-A0AAN0NCF2-F1
#
_cell.length_a   1.000
_cell.length_b   1.000
_cell.length_c   1.000
_cell.angle_alpha   90.00
_cell.angle_beta   90.00
_cell.angle_gamma   90.00
#
_symmetry.space_group_name_H-M   'P 1'
#
loop_
_entity.id
_entity.type
_entity.pdbx_description
1 polymer ?
#
loop_
_entity_poly.entity_id
_entity_poly.type
_entity_poly.pdbx_seq_one_letter_code
_entity_poly.pdbx_strand_id
1 'polypeptide(L)'
;MFQIIWTFTTLLRFNIRPNNPESSWYTTHFEFHDIDDNVLKLDILGHVDPTAMKMLERITGIDVKTVPMNDVPTLSLFNSTEALHVDERNYHEITGGLGLPEFGTPFVRGMLEATKPDKFSDLVRISGLSHGTDVWRTNAEDLIKDKGMTLDEVIGCRDDIMVYLMHAGLPKKRSF
;
A
#
# COMPACT_ATOMS: atom_id res chain seq x y z
N MET A 1 30.36 11.33 17.58
CA MET A 1 29.26 11.06 16.64
C MET A 1 29.24 12.07 15.49
N PHE A 2 29.24 13.39 15.75
CA PHE A 2 29.28 14.41 14.69
C PHE A 2 30.50 14.32 13.77
N GLN A 3 31.65 13.83 14.21
CA GLN A 3 32.85 13.77 13.36
C GLN A 3 32.75 12.71 12.23
N ILE A 4 31.89 11.70 12.39
CA ILE A 4 31.77 10.58 11.44
C ILE A 4 30.88 10.95 10.26
N ILE A 5 29.83 11.75 10.47
CA ILE A 5 28.89 12.11 9.39
C ILE A 5 29.54 13.00 8.32
N TRP A 6 30.53 13.82 8.68
CA TRP A 6 31.33 14.63 7.74
C TRP A 6 32.12 13.80 6.73
N THR A 7 32.29 12.49 6.98
CA THR A 7 32.89 11.56 6.01
C THR A 7 31.97 11.33 4.81
N PHE A 8 30.65 11.54 4.97
CA PHE A 8 29.64 11.22 3.97
C PHE A 8 28.88 12.47 3.49
N THR A 9 28.62 13.43 4.38
CA THR A 9 27.90 14.67 4.04
C THR A 9 28.10 15.77 5.08
N THR A 10 27.88 17.01 4.67
CA THR A 10 27.86 18.18 5.57
C THR A 10 26.52 18.28 6.28
N LEU A 11 26.53 18.54 7.59
CA LEU A 11 25.31 18.85 8.34
C LEU A 11 25.00 20.35 8.28
N LEU A 12 23.75 20.67 7.95
CA LEU A 12 23.23 22.02 7.91
C LEU A 12 22.08 22.16 8.92
N ARG A 13 22.06 23.28 9.66
CA ARG A 13 20.85 23.70 10.40
C ARG A 13 19.80 24.36 9.50
N PHE A 14 20.21 24.74 8.29
CA PHE A 14 19.52 25.71 7.44
C PHE A 14 18.78 25.10 6.25
N ASN A 15 18.80 23.77 6.08
CA ASN A 15 18.26 23.13 4.87
C ASN A 15 16.89 22.47 5.08
N ILE A 16 16.11 22.92 6.07
CA ILE A 16 14.66 22.76 6.02
C ILE A 16 14.16 23.81 5.05
N ARG A 17 13.34 23.47 4.06
CA ARG A 17 12.55 24.47 3.33
C ARG A 17 11.28 24.74 4.16
N PRO A 18 11.08 25.93 4.75
CA PRO A 18 11.88 27.16 4.69
C PRO A 18 13.02 27.20 5.73
N ASN A 19 14.10 27.88 5.37
CA ASN A 19 15.36 27.97 6.12
C ASN A 19 15.13 28.51 7.54
N ASN A 20 15.02 27.60 8.53
CA ASN A 20 14.64 27.93 9.90
C ASN A 20 15.86 27.80 10.84
N PRO A 21 16.46 28.92 11.30
CA PRO A 21 17.60 28.91 12.22
C PRO A 21 17.28 28.27 13.59
N GLU A 22 15.99 28.24 13.97
CA GLU A 22 15.50 27.69 15.24
C GLU A 22 15.12 26.19 15.14
N SER A 23 15.47 25.52 14.04
CA SER A 23 15.20 24.09 13.88
C SER A 23 15.87 23.25 14.98
N SER A 24 15.11 22.32 15.55
CA SER A 24 15.62 21.31 16.47
C SER A 24 16.43 20.20 15.77
N TRP A 25 16.31 20.09 14.44
CA TRP A 25 16.97 19.07 13.63
C TRP A 25 18.02 19.66 12.69
N TYR A 26 19.15 18.96 12.57
CA TYR A 26 20.10 19.15 11.46
C TYR A 26 19.68 18.27 10.28
N THR A 27 19.87 18.78 9.07
CA THR A 27 19.64 18.03 7.83
C THR A 27 20.96 17.81 7.10
N THR A 28 21.03 16.73 6.33
CA THR A 28 22.16 16.46 5.44
C THR A 28 22.16 17.46 4.28
N HIS A 29 23.35 17.80 3.79
CA HIS A 29 23.46 18.64 2.60
C HIS A 29 23.06 17.87 1.34
N PHE A 30 23.47 16.61 1.25
CA PHE A 30 23.05 15.69 0.20
C PHE A 30 21.68 15.09 0.50
N GLU A 31 20.94 14.76 -0.56
CA GLU A 31 19.72 13.98 -0.42
C GLU A 31 20.06 12.53 -0.10
N PHE A 32 19.11 11.78 0.47
CA PHE A 32 19.39 10.39 0.87
C PHE A 32 19.85 9.53 -0.31
N HIS A 33 19.33 9.77 -1.51
CA HIS A 33 19.70 9.03 -2.72
C HIS A 33 21.21 9.11 -3.05
N ASP A 34 21.88 10.18 -2.65
CA ASP A 34 23.33 10.34 -2.91
C ASP A 34 24.20 9.55 -1.91
N ILE A 35 23.62 9.07 -0.81
CA ILE A 35 24.33 8.43 0.31
C ILE A 35 23.68 7.12 0.78
N ASP A 36 22.72 6.57 0.04
CA ASP A 36 21.92 5.39 0.46
C ASP A 36 22.76 4.11 0.61
N ASP A 37 23.79 3.95 -0.21
CA ASP A 37 24.78 2.86 -0.09
C ASP A 37 25.74 3.00 1.10
N ASN A 38 25.81 4.18 1.73
CA ASN A 38 26.80 4.51 2.74
C ASN A 38 26.24 4.57 4.17
N VAL A 39 24.97 4.95 4.32
CA VAL A 39 24.34 5.15 5.63
C VAL A 39 22.99 4.44 5.72
N LEU A 40 22.77 3.77 6.86
CA LEU A 40 21.46 3.24 7.19
C LEU A 40 20.49 4.38 7.50
N LYS A 41 19.31 4.36 6.89
CA LYS A 41 18.21 5.28 7.18
C LYS A 41 17.14 4.60 8.03
N LEU A 42 16.62 5.34 9.02
CA LEU A 42 15.37 4.99 9.71
C LEU A 42 14.24 5.84 9.12
N ASP A 43 13.34 5.20 8.36
CA ASP A 43 12.16 5.87 7.82
C ASP A 43 11.07 5.99 8.90
N ILE A 44 11.09 7.12 9.62
CA ILE A 44 10.08 7.47 10.62
C ILE A 44 8.98 8.26 9.93
N LEU A 45 8.06 7.54 9.29
CA LEU A 45 6.96 8.13 8.53
C LEU A 45 5.77 8.45 9.42
N GLY A 46 5.12 9.59 9.16
CA GLY A 46 3.79 9.87 9.69
C GLY A 46 2.73 9.23 8.80
N HIS A 47 1.76 8.54 9.40
CA HIS A 47 0.63 7.95 8.68
C HIS A 47 -0.67 8.14 9.45
N VAL A 48 -1.80 8.24 8.74
CA VAL A 48 -3.11 8.46 9.35
C VAL A 48 -3.71 7.16 9.90
N ASP A 49 -3.49 6.02 9.24
CA ASP A 49 -4.06 4.73 9.65
C ASP A 49 -3.79 4.36 11.11
N PRO A 50 -2.56 4.48 11.67
CA PRO A 50 -2.35 4.23 13.09
C PRO A 50 -3.18 5.14 14.01
N THR A 51 -3.40 6.39 13.59
CA THR A 51 -4.21 7.36 14.33
C THR A 51 -5.69 6.98 14.29
N ALA A 52 -6.20 6.63 13.10
CA ALA A 52 -7.58 6.20 12.91
C ALA A 52 -7.88 4.90 13.67
N MET A 53 -7.02 3.88 13.55
CA MET A 53 -7.14 2.63 14.30
C MET A 53 -7.13 2.87 15.81
N LYS A 54 -6.24 3.73 16.31
CA LYS A 54 -6.18 4.04 17.75
C LYS A 54 -7.43 4.77 18.24
N MET A 55 -8.01 5.63 17.41
CA MET A 55 -9.27 6.30 17.71
C MET A 55 -10.42 5.29 17.77
N LEU A 56 -10.52 4.38 16.80
CA LEU A 56 -11.55 3.33 16.76
C LEU A 56 -11.46 2.40 17.97
N GLU A 57 -10.25 1.96 18.34
CA GLU A 57 -10.01 1.16 19.56
C GLU A 57 -10.53 1.88 20.81
N ARG A 58 -10.26 3.19 20.93
CA ARG A 58 -10.71 4.00 22.09
C ARG A 58 -12.23 4.16 22.16
N ILE A 59 -12.88 4.30 21.02
CA ILE A 59 -14.34 4.52 20.95
C ILE A 59 -15.09 3.21 21.19
N THR A 60 -14.60 2.10 20.63
CA THR A 60 -15.28 0.80 20.65
C THR A 60 -14.88 -0.08 21.84
N GLY A 61 -13.69 0.14 22.40
CA GLY A 61 -13.08 -0.74 23.40
C GLY A 61 -12.53 -2.06 22.83
N ILE A 62 -12.51 -2.22 21.51
CA ILE A 62 -12.05 -3.44 20.82
C ILE A 62 -10.56 -3.31 20.52
N ASP A 63 -9.74 -4.26 20.99
CA ASP A 63 -8.33 -4.35 20.62
C ASP A 63 -8.18 -4.66 19.12
N VAL A 64 -7.56 -3.75 18.38
CA VAL A 64 -7.33 -3.86 16.94
C VAL A 64 -6.58 -5.14 16.53
N LYS A 65 -5.77 -5.71 17.42
CA LYS A 65 -5.03 -6.96 17.16
C LYS A 65 -5.91 -8.21 17.22
N THR A 66 -7.10 -8.09 17.78
CA THR A 66 -8.05 -9.20 17.92
C THR A 66 -9.03 -9.29 16.75
N VAL A 67 -9.03 -8.28 15.86
CA VAL A 67 -9.92 -8.23 14.70
C VAL A 67 -9.56 -9.33 13.70
N PRO A 68 -10.50 -10.21 13.31
CA PRO A 68 -10.24 -11.28 12.36
C PRO A 68 -10.10 -10.73 10.93
N MET A 69 -9.14 -11.29 10.18
CA MET A 69 -8.89 -10.91 8.78
C MET A 69 -9.80 -11.61 7.76
N ASN A 70 -10.65 -12.53 8.23
CA ASN A 70 -11.54 -13.37 7.42
C ASN A 70 -13.02 -13.22 7.81
N ASP A 71 -13.40 -12.09 8.41
CA ASP A 71 -14.79 -11.79 8.69
C ASP A 71 -15.59 -11.65 7.40
N VAL A 72 -16.57 -12.54 7.21
CA VAL A 72 -17.34 -12.66 5.96
C VAL A 72 -18.13 -11.37 5.65
N PRO A 73 -18.86 -10.76 6.60
CA PRO A 73 -19.50 -9.46 6.39
C PRO A 73 -18.49 -8.38 5.96
N THR A 74 -17.34 -8.27 6.63
CA THR A 74 -16.31 -7.29 6.29
C THR A 74 -15.74 -7.52 4.89
N LEU A 75 -15.41 -8.76 4.51
CA LEU A 75 -14.90 -9.07 3.17
C LEU A 75 -15.95 -8.80 2.08
N SER A 76 -17.24 -9.01 2.37
CA SER A 76 -18.31 -8.73 1.41
C SER A 76 -18.37 -7.25 1.00
N LEU A 77 -17.88 -6.33 1.83
CA LEU A 77 -17.83 -4.89 1.53
C LEU A 77 -16.98 -4.55 0.31
N PHE A 78 -16.02 -5.40 -0.06
CA PHE A 78 -15.18 -5.18 -1.23
C PHE A 78 -15.90 -5.52 -2.55
N ASN A 79 -17.07 -6.17 -2.49
CA ASN A 79 -17.87 -6.54 -3.65
C ASN A 79 -19.27 -5.93 -3.66
N SER A 80 -19.72 -5.44 -2.51
CA SER A 80 -21.13 -5.23 -2.19
C SER A 80 -21.30 -4.14 -1.12
N THR A 81 -22.51 -3.60 -0.99
CA THR A 81 -22.88 -2.60 0.03
C THR A 81 -23.86 -3.14 1.06
N GLU A 82 -24.33 -4.37 0.89
CA GLU A 82 -25.39 -5.02 1.64
C GLU A 82 -25.06 -5.10 3.13
N ALA A 83 -23.79 -5.34 3.47
CA ALA A 83 -23.32 -5.38 4.86
C ALA A 83 -23.26 -3.99 5.54
N LEU A 84 -23.32 -2.90 4.78
CA LEU A 84 -23.42 -1.54 5.35
C LEU A 84 -24.85 -1.14 5.71
N HIS A 85 -25.85 -1.89 5.24
CA HIS A 85 -27.26 -1.55 5.42
C HIS A 85 -27.61 -0.11 4.98
N VAL A 86 -27.00 0.34 3.88
CA VAL A 86 -27.20 1.68 3.31
C VAL A 86 -28.52 1.77 2.54
N ASP A 87 -29.08 2.98 2.48
CA ASP A 87 -30.24 3.26 1.62
C ASP A 87 -29.77 3.49 0.18
N GLU A 88 -30.09 2.56 -0.71
CA GLU A 88 -29.76 2.59 -2.15
C GLU A 88 -30.29 3.86 -2.87
N ARG A 89 -31.26 4.56 -2.28
CA ARG A 89 -31.74 5.85 -2.83
C ARG A 89 -30.71 6.97 -2.69
N ASN A 90 -29.81 6.85 -1.72
CA ASN A 90 -28.83 7.88 -1.36
C ASN A 90 -27.38 7.41 -1.52
N TYR A 91 -27.15 6.11 -1.69
CA TYR A 91 -25.85 5.50 -1.89
C TYR A 91 -25.79 4.86 -3.28
N HIS A 92 -24.86 5.31 -4.10
CA HIS A 92 -24.78 4.93 -5.53
C HIS A 92 -23.50 4.17 -5.88
N GLU A 93 -22.72 3.75 -4.89
CA GLU A 93 -21.53 2.94 -5.13
C GLU A 93 -21.89 1.45 -5.11
N ILE A 94 -21.16 0.65 -5.89
CA ILE A 94 -21.39 -0.79 -6.00
C ILE A 94 -20.70 -1.54 -4.85
N THR A 95 -19.58 -1.00 -4.35
CA THR A 95 -18.79 -1.57 -3.26
C THR A 95 -18.86 -0.70 -2.01
N GLY A 96 -18.74 -1.32 -0.85
CA GLY A 96 -18.59 -0.65 0.45
C GLY A 96 -17.19 -0.07 0.72
N GLY A 97 -16.32 -0.02 -0.30
CA GLY A 97 -14.94 0.46 -0.15
C GLY A 97 -14.78 1.97 0.07
N LEU A 98 -15.86 2.76 -0.09
CA LEU A 98 -15.80 4.21 0.07
C LEU A 98 -15.29 4.60 1.47
N GLY A 99 -14.22 5.40 1.52
CA GLY A 99 -13.62 5.86 2.77
C GLY A 99 -12.59 4.90 3.38
N LEU A 100 -12.40 3.71 2.79
CA LEU A 100 -11.29 2.84 3.16
C LEU A 100 -9.97 3.40 2.60
N PRO A 101 -8.87 3.35 3.37
CA PRO A 101 -7.56 3.72 2.86
C PRO A 101 -7.21 2.84 1.66
N GLU A 102 -6.63 3.44 0.61
CA GLU A 102 -6.33 2.85 -0.69
C GLU A 102 -7.55 2.41 -1.54
N PHE A 103 -8.48 1.66 -0.94
CA PHE A 103 -9.62 1.05 -1.64
C PHE A 103 -10.75 2.03 -1.98
N GLY A 104 -10.80 3.19 -1.32
CA GLY A 104 -11.86 4.17 -1.53
C GLY A 104 -11.73 5.01 -2.80
N THR A 105 -10.62 4.91 -3.53
CA THR A 105 -10.41 5.72 -4.74
C THR A 105 -11.29 5.21 -5.90
N PRO A 106 -11.78 6.07 -6.81
CA PRO A 106 -12.54 5.63 -7.97
C PRO A 106 -11.79 4.59 -8.82
N PHE A 107 -10.46 4.69 -8.87
CA PHE A 107 -9.62 3.75 -9.58
C PHE A 107 -9.66 2.35 -8.96
N VAL A 108 -9.41 2.24 -7.65
CA VAL A 108 -9.39 0.94 -6.98
C VAL A 108 -10.78 0.33 -6.89
N ARG A 109 -11.84 1.12 -6.71
CA ARG A 109 -13.22 0.61 -6.77
C ARG A 109 -13.58 0.02 -8.12
N GLY A 110 -13.12 0.61 -9.22
CA GLY A 110 -13.28 0.00 -10.55
C GLY A 110 -12.54 -1.34 -10.68
N MET A 111 -11.39 -1.50 -10.00
CA MET A 111 -10.69 -2.79 -9.94
C MET A 111 -11.48 -3.81 -9.11
N LEU A 112 -12.05 -3.41 -7.97
CA LEU A 112 -12.89 -4.27 -7.13
C LEU A 112 -14.10 -4.79 -7.91
N GLU A 113 -14.79 -3.92 -8.64
CA GLU A 113 -15.94 -4.29 -9.48
C GLU A 113 -15.57 -5.29 -10.59
N ALA A 114 -14.38 -5.14 -11.19
CA ALA A 114 -13.90 -6.02 -12.25
C ALA A 114 -13.43 -7.38 -11.73
N THR A 115 -12.88 -7.44 -10.52
CA THR A 115 -12.18 -8.61 -9.99
C THR A 115 -12.98 -9.41 -8.96
N LYS A 116 -13.95 -8.78 -8.30
CA LYS A 116 -14.84 -9.37 -7.29
C LYS A 116 -14.12 -10.23 -6.24
N PRO A 117 -13.14 -9.68 -5.49
CA PRO A 117 -12.31 -10.43 -4.55
C PRO A 117 -13.13 -11.14 -3.47
N ASP A 118 -12.86 -12.42 -3.19
CA ASP A 118 -13.59 -13.20 -2.16
C ASP A 118 -12.73 -13.54 -0.94
N LYS A 119 -11.41 -13.34 -1.03
CA LYS A 119 -10.43 -13.65 0.02
C LYS A 119 -9.54 -12.46 0.35
N PHE A 120 -8.98 -12.47 1.56
CA PHE A 120 -7.98 -11.48 1.97
C PHE A 120 -6.76 -11.44 1.03
N SER A 121 -6.33 -12.60 0.51
CA SER A 121 -5.23 -12.69 -0.45
C SER A 121 -5.48 -11.89 -1.73
N ASP A 122 -6.74 -11.78 -2.16
CA ASP A 122 -7.10 -11.04 -3.36
C ASP A 122 -6.97 -9.54 -3.11
N LEU A 123 -7.33 -9.08 -1.91
CA LEU A 123 -7.14 -7.69 -1.49
C LEU A 123 -5.66 -7.30 -1.46
N VAL A 124 -4.79 -8.21 -1.01
CA VAL A 124 -3.33 -8.01 -1.05
C VAL A 124 -2.84 -7.85 -2.49
N ARG A 125 -3.34 -8.66 -3.43
CA ARG A 125 -2.98 -8.55 -4.85
C ARG A 125 -3.51 -7.27 -5.48
N ILE A 126 -4.76 -6.92 -5.21
CA ILE A 126 -5.36 -5.67 -5.68
C ILE A 126 -4.57 -4.46 -5.17
N SER A 127 -4.14 -4.49 -3.90
CA SER A 127 -3.26 -3.46 -3.33
C SER A 127 -1.95 -3.33 -4.12
N GLY A 128 -1.32 -4.44 -4.52
CA GLY A 128 -0.14 -4.38 -5.39
C GLY A 128 -0.46 -3.84 -6.79
N LEU A 129 -1.53 -4.34 -7.41
CA LEU A 129 -1.97 -3.94 -8.75
C LEU A 129 -2.41 -2.47 -8.85
N SER A 130 -2.90 -1.89 -7.75
CA SER A 130 -3.35 -0.51 -7.72
C SER A 130 -2.22 0.51 -7.56
N HIS A 131 -1.01 0.06 -7.19
CA HIS A 131 0.13 0.91 -6.88
C HIS A 131 1.23 0.78 -7.93
N GLY A 132 1.09 1.55 -9.01
CA GLY A 132 2.11 1.66 -10.04
C GLY A 132 1.53 2.07 -11.38
N THR A 133 2.33 2.80 -12.16
CA THR A 133 2.00 3.11 -13.54
C THR A 133 2.12 1.84 -14.39
N ASP A 134 1.16 1.60 -15.28
CA ASP A 134 1.12 0.46 -16.21
C ASP A 134 1.12 -0.94 -15.55
N VAL A 135 0.75 -1.04 -14.27
CA VAL A 135 0.58 -2.32 -13.57
C VAL A 135 -0.81 -2.90 -13.84
N TRP A 136 -1.86 -2.11 -13.61
CA TRP A 136 -3.24 -2.52 -13.89
C TRP A 136 -3.66 -2.20 -15.33
N ARG A 137 -3.76 -0.91 -15.67
CA ARG A 137 -4.22 -0.45 -16.99
C ARG A 137 -3.26 -0.92 -18.07
N THR A 138 -3.78 -1.33 -19.22
CA THR A 138 -3.01 -1.82 -20.38
C THR A 138 -2.11 -3.03 -20.08
N ASN A 139 -2.37 -3.72 -18.98
CA ASN A 139 -1.58 -4.85 -18.51
C ASN A 139 -2.49 -5.88 -17.81
N ALA A 140 -2.53 -5.92 -16.48
CA ALA A 140 -3.33 -6.92 -15.75
C ALA A 140 -4.84 -6.82 -16.05
N GLU A 141 -5.35 -5.62 -16.32
CA GLU A 141 -6.74 -5.40 -16.72
C GLU A 141 -7.11 -6.17 -17.99
N ASP A 142 -6.26 -6.10 -19.02
CA ASP A 142 -6.49 -6.75 -20.32
C ASP A 142 -6.36 -8.28 -20.17
N LEU A 143 -5.44 -8.75 -19.33
CA LEU A 143 -5.31 -10.18 -19.03
C LEU A 143 -6.56 -10.74 -18.36
N ILE A 144 -7.15 -10.00 -17.42
CA ILE A 144 -8.35 -10.43 -16.70
C ILE A 144 -9.58 -10.32 -17.60
N LYS A 145 -9.77 -9.18 -18.28
CA LYS A 145 -10.96 -8.92 -19.11
C LYS A 145 -10.97 -9.67 -20.44
N ASP A 146 -9.85 -9.66 -21.17
CA ASP A 146 -9.81 -10.17 -22.54
C ASP A 146 -9.38 -11.64 -22.60
N LYS A 147 -8.54 -12.09 -21.66
CA LYS A 147 -8.06 -13.48 -21.61
C LYS A 147 -8.72 -14.33 -20.52
N GLY A 148 -9.60 -13.75 -19.70
CA GLY A 148 -10.30 -14.46 -18.64
C GLY A 148 -9.38 -15.01 -17.55
N MET A 149 -8.19 -14.43 -17.40
CA MET A 149 -7.27 -14.80 -16.32
C MET A 149 -7.85 -14.38 -14.96
N THR A 150 -7.52 -15.15 -13.94
CA THR A 150 -7.88 -14.87 -12.55
C THR A 150 -6.85 -13.96 -11.87
N LEU A 151 -7.21 -13.38 -10.72
CA LEU A 151 -6.28 -12.59 -9.90
C LEU A 151 -5.03 -13.38 -9.48
N ASP A 152 -5.13 -14.70 -9.36
CA ASP A 152 -4.00 -15.57 -8.99
C ASP A 152 -3.00 -15.78 -10.13
N GLU A 153 -3.40 -15.50 -11.37
CA GLU A 153 -2.57 -15.74 -12.57
C GLU A 153 -1.86 -14.47 -13.06
N VAL A 154 -2.21 -13.30 -12.54
CA VAL A 154 -1.56 -12.02 -12.86
C VAL A 154 -0.45 -11.69 -11.85
N ILE A 155 0.50 -10.86 -12.27
CA ILE A 155 1.62 -10.44 -11.41
C ILE A 155 1.11 -9.36 -10.45
N GLY A 156 0.80 -9.75 -9.21
CA GLY A 156 0.29 -8.85 -8.17
C GLY A 156 1.39 -8.19 -7.35
N CYS A 157 2.53 -8.86 -7.18
CA CYS A 157 3.69 -8.30 -6.47
C CYS A 157 5.02 -8.74 -7.09
N ARG A 158 6.11 -8.05 -6.71
CA ARG A 158 7.46 -8.37 -7.17
C ARG A 158 7.91 -9.79 -6.77
N ASP A 159 7.45 -10.24 -5.60
CA ASP A 159 7.78 -11.55 -5.05
C ASP A 159 7.22 -12.68 -5.93
N ASP A 160 6.04 -12.48 -6.55
CA ASP A 160 5.45 -13.43 -7.50
C ASP A 160 6.38 -13.69 -8.69
N ILE A 161 7.07 -12.66 -9.19
CA ILE A 161 8.03 -12.77 -10.31
C ILE A 161 9.19 -13.66 -9.90
N MET A 162 9.81 -13.37 -8.76
CA MET A 162 10.96 -14.14 -8.26
C MET A 162 10.58 -15.61 -8.04
N VAL A 163 9.45 -15.85 -7.38
CA VAL A 163 8.95 -17.20 -7.08
C VAL A 163 8.62 -17.95 -8.37
N TYR A 164 7.93 -17.31 -9.31
CA TYR A 164 7.63 -17.89 -10.62
C TYR A 164 8.91 -18.28 -11.38
N LEU A 165 9.90 -17.39 -11.47
CA LEU A 165 11.17 -17.66 -12.16
C LEU A 165 11.95 -18.79 -11.49
N MET A 166 11.94 -18.87 -10.16
CA MET A 166 12.52 -19.99 -9.43
C MET A 166 11.82 -21.32 -9.77
N HIS A 167 10.49 -21.33 -9.85
CA HIS A 167 9.72 -22.51 -10.28
C HIS A 167 9.99 -22.88 -11.75
N ALA A 168 10.26 -21.90 -12.60
CA ALA A 168 10.67 -22.10 -13.99
C ALA A 168 12.13 -22.56 -14.15
N GLY A 169 12.88 -22.71 -13.06
CA GLY A 169 14.24 -23.27 -13.03
C GLY A 169 15.37 -22.25 -13.01
N LEU A 170 15.10 -20.94 -12.86
CA LEU A 170 16.16 -19.95 -12.69
C LEU A 170 16.82 -20.04 -11.29
N PRO A 171 18.14 -19.85 -11.18
CA PRO A 171 18.82 -19.76 -9.88
C PRO A 171 18.29 -18.58 -9.05
N LYS A 172 18.14 -18.77 -7.74
CA LYS A 172 17.59 -17.76 -6.80
C LYS A 172 18.17 -16.35 -6.98
N LYS A 173 19.50 -16.23 -7.12
CA LYS A 173 20.19 -14.94 -7.28
C LYS A 173 19.89 -14.25 -8.63
N ARG A 174 19.49 -15.01 -9.65
CA ARG A 174 19.06 -14.47 -10.96
C ARG A 174 17.55 -14.19 -11.02
N SER A 175 16.78 -14.81 -10.12
CA SER A 175 15.35 -14.54 -9.99
C SER A 175 15.05 -13.31 -9.13
N PHE A 176 15.99 -12.93 -8.24
CA PHE A 176 15.99 -11.68 -7.48
C PHE A 176 16.58 -10.55 -8.32
#